data_AF-A0A286DCF2-F1
#
_entry.id   AF-A0A286DCF2-F1
#
_cell.length_a   1.000
_cell.length_b   1.000
_cell.length_c   1.000
_cell.angle_alpha   90.00
_cell.angle_beta   90.00
_cell.angle_gamma   90.00
#
_symmetry.space_group_name_H-M   'P 1'
#
loop_
_entity.id
_entity.type
_entity.pdbx_description
1 polymer ?
#
loop_
_entity_poly.entity_id
_entity_poly.type
_entity_poly.pdbx_seq_one_letter_code
_entity_poly.pdbx_strand_id
1 'polypeptide(L)'
;MSDAATDPVRRALWLDALEQQLRPCLPPALSQHCRLANVADGRRLVFIVDSPVWRAKLRLAAPELINAAQSIGLKATEVTIKTSTTPLSPAQPAQRAVNPLSETARKALSAVLASLNDSVSAEPDTTPDHRRGGRKR
;
A
#
# COMPACT_ATOMS: atom_id res chain seq x y z
N MET A 1 2.86 2.76 -27.50
CA MET A 1 3.34 1.52 -26.82
C MET A 1 4.46 1.96 -25.91
N SER A 2 4.04 2.44 -24.74
CA SER A 2 4.80 3.19 -23.74
C SER A 2 3.81 3.30 -22.59
N ASP A 3 4.07 2.93 -21.35
CA ASP A 3 5.26 2.43 -20.71
C ASP A 3 4.73 1.72 -19.44
N ALA A 4 4.85 0.40 -19.36
CA ALA A 4 4.42 -0.36 -18.18
C ALA A 4 5.29 -0.05 -16.93
N ALA A 5 6.24 0.89 -17.04
CA ALA A 5 7.08 1.37 -15.97
C ALA A 5 6.53 2.65 -15.29
N THR A 6 5.41 3.23 -15.74
CA THR A 6 4.97 4.55 -15.25
C THR A 6 4.29 4.54 -13.87
N ASP A 7 3.96 3.40 -13.27
CA ASP A 7 3.55 3.37 -11.85
C ASP A 7 3.80 1.99 -11.19
N PRO A 8 5.03 1.72 -10.73
CA PRO A 8 5.35 0.47 -10.05
C PRO A 8 4.54 0.28 -8.76
N VAL A 9 4.10 1.37 -8.12
CA VAL A 9 3.31 1.31 -6.89
C VAL A 9 1.89 0.86 -7.22
N ARG A 10 1.22 1.45 -8.21
CA ARG A 10 -0.10 0.99 -8.67
C ARG A 10 -0.07 -0.44 -9.18
N ARG A 11 1.03 -0.84 -9.82
CA ARG A 11 1.23 -2.23 -10.23
C ARG A 11 1.33 -3.16 -9.02
N ALA A 12 2.10 -2.78 -8.00
CA ALA A 12 2.23 -3.56 -6.77
C ALA A 12 0.90 -3.67 -6.01
N LEU A 13 0.12 -2.59 -5.92
CA LEU A 13 -1.21 -2.58 -5.29
C LEU A 13 -2.20 -3.48 -6.04
N TRP A 14 -2.19 -3.45 -7.37
CA TRP A 14 -3.01 -4.35 -8.17
C TRP A 14 -2.63 -5.83 -7.97
N LEU A 15 -1.33 -6.13 -7.88
CA LEU A 15 -0.85 -7.47 -7.57
C LEU A 15 -1.27 -7.93 -6.17
N ASP A 16 -1.21 -7.04 -5.17
CA ASP A 16 -1.61 -7.36 -3.79
C ASP A 16 -3.12 -7.59 -3.68
N ALA A 17 -3.94 -6.76 -4.33
CA ALA A 17 -5.39 -6.97 -4.41
C ALA A 17 -5.72 -8.32 -5.05
N LEU A 18 -5.01 -8.67 -6.13
CA LEU A 18 -5.18 -9.95 -6.80
C LEU A 18 -4.75 -11.13 -5.90
N GLU A 19 -3.65 -10.99 -5.16
CA GLU A 19 -3.22 -11.98 -4.17
C GLU A 19 -4.29 -12.19 -3.10
N GLN A 20 -4.90 -11.11 -2.60
CA GLN A 20 -5.99 -11.18 -1.61
C GLN A 20 -7.23 -11.89 -2.15
N GLN A 21 -7.55 -11.72 -3.44
CA GLN A 21 -8.66 -12.45 -4.08
C GLN A 21 -8.37 -13.94 -4.28
N LEU A 22 -7.10 -14.31 -4.45
CA LEU A 22 -6.69 -15.71 -4.59
C LEU A 22 -6.55 -16.41 -3.23
N ARG A 23 -6.21 -15.69 -2.14
CA ARG A 23 -6.08 -16.24 -0.78
C ARG A 23 -7.22 -17.16 -0.31
N PRO A 24 -8.53 -16.87 -0.51
CA PRO A 24 -9.60 -17.77 -0.09
C PRO A 24 -9.60 -19.12 -0.82
N CYS A 25 -8.99 -19.20 -2.00
CA CYS A 25 -8.84 -20.45 -2.75
C CYS A 25 -7.62 -21.27 -2.29
N LEU A 26 -6.73 -20.71 -1.46
CA LEU A 26 -5.58 -21.42 -0.93
C LEU A 26 -5.85 -21.92 0.50
N PRO A 27 -5.30 -23.08 0.89
CA PRO A 27 -5.26 -23.47 2.29
C PRO A 27 -4.58 -22.38 3.14
N PRO A 28 -5.10 -22.06 4.34
CA PRO A 28 -4.59 -20.94 5.15
C PRO A 28 -3.11 -21.10 5.50
N ALA A 29 -2.64 -22.35 5.67
CA ALA A 29 -1.24 -22.65 5.92
C ALA A 29 -0.32 -22.32 4.73
N LEU A 30 -0.82 -22.33 3.49
CA LEU A 30 -0.06 -21.97 2.29
C LEU A 30 -0.04 -20.46 2.04
N SER A 31 -1.11 -19.76 2.43
CA SER A 31 -1.30 -18.32 2.19
C SER A 31 -0.23 -17.43 2.85
N GLN A 32 0.38 -17.90 3.94
CA GLN A 32 1.42 -17.16 4.68
C GLN A 32 2.83 -17.34 4.09
N HIS A 33 3.03 -18.38 3.29
CA HIS A 33 4.35 -18.80 2.78
C HIS A 33 4.49 -18.61 1.25
N CYS A 34 3.53 -17.93 0.65
CA CYS A 34 3.40 -17.75 -0.78
C CYS A 34 3.05 -16.30 -1.07
N ARG A 35 3.76 -15.67 -2.01
CA ARG A 35 3.48 -14.31 -2.47
C ARG A 35 3.39 -14.25 -3.98
N LEU A 36 2.41 -13.49 -4.51
CA LEU A 36 2.31 -13.26 -5.95
C LEU A 36 3.33 -12.19 -6.36
N ALA A 37 4.34 -12.60 -7.12
CA ALA A 37 5.42 -11.70 -7.51
C ALA A 37 5.12 -10.94 -8.80
N ASN A 38 4.52 -11.60 -9.78
CA ASN A 38 4.14 -10.97 -11.03
C ASN A 38 3.10 -11.81 -11.78
N VAL A 39 2.39 -11.14 -12.69
CA VAL A 39 1.62 -11.77 -13.76
C VAL A 39 2.29 -11.43 -15.08
N ALA A 40 3.02 -12.38 -15.66
CA ALA A 40 3.66 -12.20 -16.96
C ALA A 40 2.63 -12.41 -18.08
N ASP A 41 2.60 -11.46 -19.03
CA ASP A 41 1.75 -11.46 -20.23
C ASP A 41 0.24 -11.65 -19.98
N GLY A 42 -0.21 -11.42 -18.74
CA GLY A 42 -1.60 -11.65 -18.32
C GLY A 42 -2.02 -13.13 -18.28
N ARG A 43 -1.08 -14.06 -18.47
CA ARG A 43 -1.35 -15.51 -18.59
C ARG A 43 -0.52 -16.38 -17.66
N ARG A 44 0.61 -15.88 -17.17
CA ARG A 44 1.53 -16.66 -16.34
C ARG A 44 1.62 -16.04 -14.95
N LEU A 45 1.15 -16.78 -13.95
CA LEU A 45 1.21 -16.39 -12.54
C LEU A 45 2.57 -16.78 -11.97
N VAL A 46 3.35 -15.82 -11.51
CA VAL A 46 4.65 -16.06 -10.87
C VAL A 46 4.49 -15.93 -9.36
N PHE A 47 4.64 -17.05 -8.67
CA PHE A 47 4.63 -17.12 -7.20
C PHE A 47 6.04 -17.29 -6.67
N ILE A 48 6.33 -16.61 -5.56
CA ILE A 48 7.54 -16.84 -4.77
C ILE A 48 7.13 -17.52 -3.46
N VAL A 49 7.91 -18.52 -3.08
CA VAL A 49 7.64 -19.39 -1.94
C VAL A 49 8.89 -19.57 -1.07
N ASP A 50 8.72 -19.59 0.25
CA ASP A 50 9.82 -19.66 1.23
C ASP A 50 10.55 -21.04 1.27
N SER A 51 9.83 -22.12 0.97
CA SER A 51 10.34 -23.50 1.14
C SER A 51 9.94 -24.42 -0.01
N PRO A 52 10.79 -25.40 -0.39
CA PRO A 52 10.45 -26.41 -1.39
C PRO A 52 9.23 -27.26 -1.01
N VAL A 53 8.94 -27.42 0.29
CA VAL A 53 7.73 -28.12 0.78
C VAL A 53 6.47 -27.39 0.34
N TRP A 54 6.47 -26.06 0.49
CA TRP A 54 5.36 -25.21 0.05
C TRP A 54 5.27 -25.14 -1.47
N ARG A 55 6.40 -25.19 -2.19
CA ARG A 55 6.39 -25.32 -3.66
C ARG A 55 5.69 -26.60 -4.11
N ALA A 56 5.94 -27.73 -3.46
CA ALA A 56 5.28 -28.98 -3.79
C ALA A 56 3.77 -28.89 -3.55
N LYS A 57 3.36 -28.31 -2.41
CA LYS A 57 1.94 -28.08 -2.10
C LYS A 57 1.27 -27.13 -3.10
N LEU A 58 1.94 -26.06 -3.50
CA LEU A 58 1.40 -25.10 -4.46
C LEU A 58 1.34 -25.68 -5.89
N ARG A 59 2.24 -26.60 -6.23
CA ARG A 59 2.15 -27.38 -7.47
C ARG A 59 0.93 -28.30 -7.47
N LEU A 60 0.56 -28.89 -6.33
CA LEU A 60 -0.66 -29.69 -6.21
C LEU A 60 -1.93 -28.83 -6.37
N ALA A 61 -1.90 -27.60 -5.83
CA ALA A 61 -2.98 -26.62 -5.94
C ALA A 61 -2.94 -25.77 -7.25
N ALA A 62 -1.97 -26.01 -8.13
CA ALA A 62 -1.81 -25.24 -9.37
C ALA A 62 -3.05 -25.23 -10.29
N PRO A 63 -3.75 -26.35 -10.55
CA PRO A 63 -4.94 -26.32 -11.40
C PRO A 63 -6.10 -25.53 -10.76
N GLU A 64 -6.27 -25.64 -9.44
CA GLU A 64 -7.28 -24.85 -8.71
C GLU A 64 -6.97 -23.35 -8.75
N LEU A 65 -5.70 -22.99 -8.61
CA LEU A 65 -5.21 -21.61 -8.78
C LEU A 65 -5.49 -21.05 -10.18
N ILE A 66 -5.29 -21.86 -11.22
CA ILE A 66 -5.59 -21.46 -12.60
C ILE A 66 -7.09 -21.25 -12.79
N ASN A 67 -7.93 -22.16 -12.28
CA ASN A 67 -9.38 -22.03 -12.36
C ASN A 67 -9.91 -20.82 -11.58
N ALA A 68 -9.37 -20.57 -10.39
CA ALA A 68 -9.71 -19.39 -9.59
C ALA A 68 -9.30 -18.10 -10.31
N ALA A 69 -8.09 -18.04 -10.87
CA ALA A 69 -7.65 -16.89 -11.65
C ALA A 69 -8.51 -16.66 -12.90
N GLN A 70 -8.90 -17.73 -13.60
CA GLN A 70 -9.84 -17.65 -14.72
C GLN A 70 -11.22 -17.14 -14.30
N SER A 71 -11.69 -17.53 -13.12
CA SER A 71 -12.95 -17.05 -12.54
C SER A 71 -12.92 -15.56 -12.21
N ILE A 72 -11.73 -15.02 -11.90
CA ILE A 72 -11.50 -13.58 -11.67
C ILE A 72 -11.34 -12.81 -13.01
N GLY A 73 -11.35 -13.51 -14.15
CA GLY A 73 -11.22 -12.92 -15.48
C GLY A 73 -9.79 -12.84 -15.99
N LEU A 74 -8.83 -13.50 -15.33
CA LEU A 74 -7.46 -13.62 -15.84
C LEU A 74 -7.34 -14.78 -16.82
N LYS A 75 -6.61 -14.60 -17.91
CA LYS A 75 -6.30 -15.69 -18.86
C LYS A 75 -5.15 -16.57 -18.35
N ALA A 76 -5.11 -16.83 -17.05
CA ALA A 76 -4.05 -17.63 -16.44
C ALA A 76 -4.03 -19.04 -17.03
N THR A 77 -2.89 -19.45 -17.58
CA THR A 77 -2.67 -20.75 -18.22
C THR A 77 -1.48 -21.48 -17.59
N GLU A 78 -0.57 -20.74 -16.95
CA GLU A 78 0.66 -21.29 -16.39
C GLU A 78 0.93 -20.72 -14.99
N VAL A 79 1.40 -21.58 -14.09
CA VAL A 79 1.85 -21.20 -12.74
C VAL A 79 3.33 -21.48 -12.63
N THR A 80 4.12 -20.43 -12.41
CA THR A 80 5.56 -20.52 -12.19
C THR A 80 5.88 -20.27 -10.76
N ILE A 81 6.48 -21.28 -10.13
CA ILE A 81 6.85 -21.23 -8.72
C ILE A 81 8.34 -20.99 -8.67
N LYS A 82 8.76 -19.93 -7.99
CA LYS A 82 10.17 -19.65 -7.68
C LYS A 82 10.36 -19.86 -6.19
N THR A 83 11.26 -20.76 -5.83
CA THR A 83 11.64 -20.94 -4.43
C THR A 83 12.69 -19.88 -4.13
N SER A 84 12.47 -19.04 -3.14
CA SER A 84 13.47 -18.09 -2.67
C SER A 84 13.72 -18.38 -1.20
N THR A 85 14.99 -18.57 -0.85
CA THR A 85 15.43 -18.68 0.55
C THR A 85 15.49 -17.32 1.24
N THR A 86 15.22 -16.23 0.50
CA THR A 86 15.16 -14.88 1.02
C THR A 86 13.78 -14.65 1.65
N PRO A 87 13.68 -14.12 2.89
CA PRO A 87 12.40 -13.98 3.56
C PRO A 87 11.41 -13.13 2.74
N LEU A 88 10.21 -13.68 2.51
CA LEU A 88 9.15 -13.06 1.70
C LEU A 88 8.50 -11.82 2.35
N SER A 89 8.71 -11.63 3.66
CA SER A 89 8.31 -10.39 4.32
C SER A 89 9.22 -9.26 3.85
N PRO A 90 8.71 -8.06 3.50
CA PRO A 90 9.57 -6.90 3.54
C PRO A 90 10.24 -6.93 4.91
N ALA A 91 11.57 -6.91 4.95
CA ALA A 91 12.28 -6.68 6.19
C ALA A 91 11.61 -5.45 6.78
N GLN A 92 10.92 -5.61 7.93
CA GLN A 92 10.38 -4.49 8.67
C GLN A 92 11.51 -3.47 8.71
N PRO A 93 11.36 -2.27 8.10
CA PRO A 93 12.47 -1.34 8.00
C PRO A 93 13.02 -1.23 9.40
N ALA A 94 14.27 -1.69 9.58
CA ALA A 94 14.86 -1.88 10.90
C ALA A 94 14.48 -0.65 11.70
N GLN A 95 13.62 -0.84 12.72
CA GLN A 95 12.97 0.26 13.40
C GLN A 95 14.09 1.22 13.77
N ARG A 96 14.21 2.31 13.01
CA ARG A 96 15.35 3.22 13.17
C ARG A 96 15.13 3.73 14.56
N ALA A 97 16.00 3.31 15.49
CA ALA A 97 15.84 3.56 16.91
C ALA A 97 15.41 5.01 17.03
N VAL A 98 14.12 5.21 17.36
CA VAL A 98 13.53 6.54 17.37
C VAL A 98 14.22 7.18 18.55
N ASN A 99 15.23 7.99 18.27
CA ASN A 99 15.94 8.68 19.32
C ASN A 99 14.87 9.46 20.07
N PRO A 100 14.66 9.21 21.38
CA PRO A 100 13.60 9.87 22.10
C PRO A 100 13.80 11.38 21.94
N LEU A 101 12.81 12.05 21.35
CA LEU A 101 12.82 13.49 21.15
C LEU A 101 13.25 14.16 22.45
N SER A 102 14.33 14.95 22.40
CA SER A 102 14.81 15.65 23.58
C SER A 102 13.70 16.53 24.16
N GLU A 103 13.69 16.68 25.49
CA GLU A 103 12.78 17.58 26.22
C GLU A 103 12.71 18.97 25.56
N THR A 104 13.87 19.45 25.09
CA THR A 104 14.01 20.73 24.38
C THR A 104 13.30 20.75 23.04
N ALA A 105 13.40 19.69 22.24
CA ALA A 105 12.71 19.58 20.95
C ALA A 105 11.20 19.52 21.14
N ARG A 106 10.71 18.80 22.17
CA ARG A 106 9.28 18.76 22.51
C ARG A 106 8.76 20.14 22.94
N LYS A 107 9.50 20.86 23.80
CA LYS A 107 9.12 22.21 24.23
C LYS A 107 9.11 23.21 23.07
N ALA A 108 10.11 23.18 22.20
CA ALA A 108 10.16 24.06 21.04
C ALA A 108 8.98 23.82 20.08
N LEU A 109 8.66 22.55 19.80
CA LEU A 109 7.54 22.19 18.93
C LEU A 109 6.18 22.61 19.55
N SER A 110 6.02 22.43 20.86
CA SER A 110 4.83 22.90 21.58
C SER A 110 4.69 24.43 21.57
N ALA A 111 5.80 25.17 21.67
CA ALA A 111 5.78 26.64 21.62
C ALA A 111 5.39 27.17 20.23
N VAL A 112 5.89 26.53 19.16
CA VAL A 112 5.50 26.86 17.77
C VAL A 112 4.02 26.57 17.55
N LEU A 113 3.52 25.43 18.04
CA LEU A 113 2.09 25.10 17.99
C LEU A 113 1.22 26.12 18.74
N ALA A 114 1.66 26.57 19.92
CA ALA A 114 0.95 27.58 20.68
C ALA A 114 0.87 28.93 19.92
N SER A 115 1.97 29.36 19.30
CA SER A 115 1.99 30.59 18.48
C SER A 115 1.06 30.51 17.27
N LEU A 116 1.01 29.36 16.58
CA LEU A 116 0.07 29.11 15.49
C LEU A 116 -1.40 29.12 15.96
N ASN A 117 -1.67 28.63 17.17
CA ASN A 117 -3.02 28.59 17.73
C ASN A 117 -3.47 29.94 18.34
N ASP A 118 -2.53 30.79 18.74
CA ASP A 118 -2.80 32.17 19.16
C ASP A 118 -3.17 33.04 17.94
N SER A 119 -2.46 32.81 16.82
CA SER A 119 -2.71 33.48 15.54
C SER A 119 -4.12 33.22 14.97
N VAL A 120 -4.73 32.06 15.25
CA VAL A 120 -6.10 31.73 14.79
C VAL A 120 -7.19 32.28 15.73
N SER A 121 -6.83 32.74 16.92
CA SER A 121 -7.80 33.26 17.91
C SER A 121 -7.96 34.78 17.86
N ALA A 122 -7.16 35.48 17.06
CA ALA A 122 -7.19 36.93 16.91
C ALA A 122 -7.85 37.38 15.59
N GLU A 123 -9.09 36.94 15.34
CA GLU A 123 -9.98 37.62 14.38
C GLU A 123 -11.38 37.74 15.00
N PRO A 124 -11.67 38.79 15.78
CA PRO A 124 -13.01 39.30 15.91
C PRO A 124 -13.24 40.37 14.84
N ASP A 125 -14.05 39.97 13.85
CA ASP A 125 -15.02 40.78 13.12
C ASP A 125 -15.19 42.22 13.64
N THR A 126 -14.80 43.18 12.82
CA THR A 126 -15.55 44.44 12.72
C THR A 126 -15.63 44.87 11.27
N THR A 127 -16.66 44.36 10.60
CA THR A 127 -17.29 45.04 9.47
C THR A 127 -17.97 46.33 9.99
N PRO A 128 -17.66 47.54 9.50
CA PRO A 128 -18.55 48.68 9.66
C PRO A 128 -19.26 48.95 8.33
N ASP A 129 -20.49 48.48 8.25
CA ASP A 129 -21.53 49.04 7.40
C ASP A 129 -21.87 50.46 7.86
N HIS A 130 -21.65 51.45 6.99
CA HIS A 130 -22.28 52.76 7.11
C HIS A 130 -22.75 53.28 5.75
N ARG A 131 -23.96 52.87 5.36
CA ARG A 131 -24.89 53.71 4.58
C ARG A 131 -25.30 54.94 5.39
N ARG A 132 -24.92 56.16 4.96
CA ARG A 132 -25.85 57.33 4.92
C ARG A 132 -25.26 58.60 4.30
N GLY A 133 -26.05 59.22 3.39
CA GLY A 133 -26.03 60.65 3.03
C GLY A 133 -25.01 61.00 1.95
N GLY A 134 -25.38 61.44 0.74
CA GLY A 134 -26.14 62.65 0.40
C GLY A 134 -25.18 63.61 -0.32
N ARG A 135 -25.14 63.59 -1.67
CA ARG A 135 -25.80 64.54 -2.60
C ARG A 135 -25.18 65.95 -2.64
N LYS A 136 -24.81 66.35 -3.89
CA LYS A 136 -24.45 67.71 -4.41
C LYS A 136 -23.07 68.21 -3.97
N ARG A 137 -22.24 68.82 -4.80
CA ARG A 137 -22.41 69.54 -6.08
C ARG A 137 -21.07 69.54 -6.83
#